data_AF-A0A6A6DPP6-F1
#
_entry.id   AF-A0A6A6DPP6-F1
#
_cell.length_a   1.000
_cell.length_b   1.000
_cell.length_c   1.000
_cell.angle_alpha   90.00
_cell.angle_beta   90.00
_cell.angle_gamma   90.00
#
_symmetry.space_group_name_H-M   'P 1'
#
loop_
_entity.id
_entity.type
_entity.pdbx_description
1 polymer ?
#
loop_
_entity_poly.entity_id
_entity_poly.type
_entity_poly.pdbx_seq_one_letter_code
_entity_poly.pdbx_strand_id
1 'polypeptide(L)'
;MASRDMLRIPATRGRLASPALSDVSELTVLSRTPSPPPVFQTCDSPSTLSPRKRGMDGRFVSASPKRSASPMERLAKKLRSPQKTPTKRTSPKKSPYDDSPTKPVSRKRFPSKIVRGEGGFGILGRFPREIRELIYAAGLNIVQPVSAKECCGPTSTRRERDACQKHGNTSCKMLGKWNGLWAGISKQHFGRFNIFLVSRAIKEEAAWVLFNQGSLLIKINESVAKYLGGCRARTTHRLQDLPNNEHARNVWMMAASFRDVRIEIPAATIQFEHPLVYTARLGEAVSLLLKAWELQPDQPTSEVPHTVTVHLGRLYNETIPFNTSSSPEDVSEWALIHYPFYTPGLEKGGEEASHNLDKMVATAMRHRDGSEWKVVAFPETKVEDEGEKEGDMWLSDLEASWEEHNVEFQCVA
;
A
#
# COMPACT_ATOMS: atom_id res chain seq x y z
N MET A 1 20.77 11.37 -67.20
CA MET A 1 20.55 12.56 -66.35
C MET A 1 20.29 12.07 -64.94
N ALA A 2 21.22 12.37 -64.02
CA ALA A 2 21.21 11.90 -62.65
C ALA A 2 20.36 12.85 -61.78
N SER A 3 19.45 12.31 -60.96
CA SER A 3 18.85 13.05 -59.86
C SER A 3 19.21 12.35 -58.54
N ARG A 4 19.75 13.13 -57.63
CA ARG A 4 20.53 12.75 -56.47
C ARG A 4 19.75 13.25 -55.26
N ASP A 5 18.81 12.46 -54.77
CA ASP A 5 18.01 12.84 -53.60
C ASP A 5 18.78 12.56 -52.31
N MET A 6 19.00 13.64 -51.58
CA MET A 6 19.73 13.70 -50.33
C MET A 6 18.93 13.09 -49.18
N LEU A 7 19.47 12.02 -48.60
CA LEU A 7 19.17 11.57 -47.25
C LEU A 7 19.66 12.63 -46.23
N ARG A 8 18.72 13.36 -45.61
CA ARG A 8 18.97 14.07 -44.35
C ARG A 8 18.45 13.21 -43.20
N ILE A 9 19.37 12.57 -42.48
CA ILE A 9 19.12 11.97 -41.17
C ILE A 9 19.16 13.12 -40.15
N PRO A 10 18.07 13.44 -39.42
CA PRO A 10 18.17 14.39 -38.34
C PRO A 10 18.93 13.76 -37.16
N ALA A 11 19.99 14.43 -36.75
CA ALA A 11 20.75 14.11 -35.55
C ALA A 11 19.81 14.14 -34.32
N THR A 12 19.72 13.01 -33.63
CA THR A 12 19.01 12.88 -32.36
C THR A 12 19.62 13.82 -31.32
N ARG A 13 18.84 14.82 -30.90
CA ARG A 13 19.11 15.71 -29.77
C ARG A 13 19.43 14.89 -28.51
N GLY A 14 20.59 15.16 -27.91
CA GLY A 14 20.92 14.69 -26.56
C GLY A 14 19.85 15.13 -25.57
N ARG A 15 19.34 14.17 -24.79
CA ARG A 15 18.42 14.45 -23.68
C ARG A 15 19.17 15.26 -22.62
N LEU A 16 18.55 16.35 -22.19
CA LEU A 16 18.95 17.13 -21.02
C LEU A 16 18.96 16.19 -19.81
N ALA A 17 20.04 16.23 -19.03
CA ALA A 17 20.18 15.44 -17.82
C ALA A 17 19.03 15.73 -16.85
N SER A 18 18.23 14.70 -16.54
CA SER A 18 17.16 14.79 -15.54
C SER A 18 17.73 15.20 -14.18
N PRO A 19 17.04 16.09 -13.43
CA PRO A 19 17.45 16.44 -12.08
C PRO A 19 17.44 15.19 -11.18
N ALA A 20 18.48 15.06 -10.37
CA ALA A 20 18.74 13.88 -9.56
C ALA A 20 17.65 13.68 -8.50
N LEU A 21 17.06 12.47 -8.45
CA LEU A 21 16.39 11.97 -7.25
C LEU A 21 17.45 11.74 -6.15
N SER A 22 17.80 12.77 -5.39
CA SER A 22 18.38 12.66 -4.05
C SER A 22 17.22 12.35 -3.09
N ASP A 23 16.97 11.11 -2.70
CA ASP A 23 17.70 10.47 -1.61
C ASP A 23 17.35 8.97 -1.59
N VAL A 24 18.21 8.14 -0.99
CA VAL A 24 17.98 6.69 -0.85
C VAL A 24 16.81 6.36 0.10
N SER A 25 16.32 7.36 0.84
CA SER A 25 15.23 7.23 1.82
C SER A 25 13.93 6.73 1.19
N GLU A 26 13.65 7.07 -0.08
CA GLU A 26 12.38 6.76 -0.73
C GLU A 26 12.19 5.26 -0.96
N LEU A 27 13.24 4.55 -1.37
CA LEU A 27 13.15 3.11 -1.66
C LEU A 27 13.09 2.24 -0.39
N THR A 28 13.23 2.86 0.78
CA THR A 28 12.98 2.16 2.06
C THR A 28 11.50 1.82 2.26
N VAL A 29 10.61 2.37 1.44
CA VAL A 29 9.17 2.09 1.42
C VAL A 29 8.85 0.73 0.79
N LEU A 30 9.68 0.27 -0.15
CA LEU A 30 9.44 -0.97 -0.89
C LEU A 30 9.79 -2.20 -0.05
N SER A 31 8.97 -3.24 -0.15
CA SER A 31 9.23 -4.51 0.53
C SER A 31 10.36 -5.26 -0.17
N ARG A 32 11.26 -5.87 0.61
CA ARG A 32 12.35 -6.70 0.09
C ARG A 32 11.82 -8.12 -0.08
N THR A 33 11.07 -8.36 -1.15
CA THR A 33 10.42 -9.64 -1.46
C THR A 33 9.46 -10.13 -0.36
N PRO A 34 8.28 -10.66 -0.69
CA PRO A 34 7.53 -11.43 0.30
C PRO A 34 8.42 -12.61 0.71
N SER A 35 8.75 -12.73 2.00
CA SER A 35 9.13 -14.05 2.52
C SER A 35 7.97 -14.98 2.17
N PRO A 36 8.21 -16.21 1.68
CA PRO A 36 7.13 -17.15 1.47
C PRO A 36 6.29 -17.22 2.75
N PRO A 37 4.95 -17.27 2.65
CA PRO A 37 4.12 -17.40 3.84
C PRO A 37 4.63 -18.59 4.65
N PRO A 38 4.65 -18.50 6.00
CA PRO A 38 4.91 -19.69 6.80
C PRO A 38 3.93 -20.76 6.33
N VAL A 39 4.45 -21.90 5.88
CA VAL A 39 3.62 -23.08 5.61
C VAL A 39 3.03 -23.45 6.96
N PHE A 40 1.78 -23.04 7.19
CA PHE A 40 1.01 -23.61 8.27
C PHE A 40 0.82 -25.07 7.89
N GLN A 41 1.60 -25.96 8.51
CA GLN A 41 1.24 -27.36 8.57
C GLN A 41 -0.13 -27.40 9.22
N THR A 42 -1.16 -27.65 8.42
CA THR A 42 -2.45 -28.13 8.87
C THR A 42 -2.16 -29.37 9.72
N CYS A 43 -2.21 -29.20 11.04
CA CYS A 43 -2.25 -30.31 11.95
C CYS A 43 -3.64 -30.91 11.83
N ASP A 44 -3.81 -31.80 10.86
CA ASP A 44 -4.89 -32.77 10.89
C ASP A 44 -4.67 -33.63 12.14
N SER A 45 -5.45 -33.36 13.18
CA SER A 45 -5.56 -34.21 14.35
C SER A 45 -7.02 -34.39 14.66
N PRO A 46 -7.55 -35.62 14.60
CA PRO A 46 -8.95 -35.89 14.91
C PRO A 46 -9.20 -35.65 16.39
N SER A 47 -10.20 -34.83 16.68
CA SER A 47 -10.70 -34.49 18.01
C SER A 47 -11.29 -35.71 18.71
N THR A 48 -10.45 -36.54 19.34
CA THR A 48 -10.91 -37.47 20.37
C THR A 48 -11.25 -36.70 21.63
N LEU A 49 -12.55 -36.64 21.91
CA LEU A 49 -13.14 -36.24 23.18
C LEU A 49 -12.39 -36.89 24.35
N SER A 50 -11.82 -36.06 25.22
CA SER A 50 -11.35 -36.49 26.54
C SER A 50 -12.14 -35.77 27.66
N PRO A 51 -12.45 -36.47 28.75
CA PRO A 51 -13.49 -36.06 29.68
C PRO A 51 -12.97 -35.05 30.70
N ARG A 52 -13.81 -34.04 31.00
CA ARG A 52 -13.62 -33.07 32.08
C ARG A 52 -13.44 -33.81 33.42
N LYS A 53 -12.25 -33.68 34.02
CA LYS A 53 -12.00 -34.03 35.43
C LYS A 53 -12.80 -33.09 36.32
N ARG A 54 -13.74 -33.63 37.09
CA ARG A 54 -14.39 -32.95 38.22
C ARG A 54 -13.40 -32.85 39.38
N GLY A 55 -13.23 -31.66 39.95
CA GLY A 55 -12.60 -31.49 41.25
C GLY A 55 -13.54 -31.98 42.36
N MET A 56 -12.96 -32.55 43.42
CA MET A 56 -13.67 -33.28 44.48
C MET A 56 -14.33 -32.39 45.54
N ASP A 57 -14.25 -31.06 45.41
CA ASP A 57 -14.54 -30.16 46.55
C ASP A 57 -15.78 -29.27 46.38
N GLY A 58 -16.66 -29.56 45.41
CA GLY A 58 -18.09 -29.24 45.47
C GLY A 58 -18.54 -27.82 45.91
N ARG A 59 -17.71 -26.78 45.77
CA ARG A 59 -18.05 -25.41 46.20
C ARG A 59 -17.93 -24.42 45.07
N PHE A 60 -19.09 -23.92 44.66
CA PHE A 60 -19.24 -22.69 43.89
C PHE A 60 -18.95 -21.50 44.81
N VAL A 61 -18.05 -20.60 44.41
CA VAL A 61 -17.95 -19.27 45.00
C VAL A 61 -18.71 -18.31 44.08
N SER A 62 -19.85 -17.86 44.59
CA SER A 62 -20.72 -16.83 44.03
C SER A 62 -20.08 -15.45 44.17
N ALA A 63 -19.86 -14.75 43.07
CA ALA A 63 -19.64 -13.30 43.06
C ALA A 63 -20.93 -12.61 42.60
N SER A 64 -21.68 -12.07 43.56
CA SER A 64 -22.87 -11.25 43.30
C SER A 64 -22.51 -9.75 43.16
N PRO A 65 -23.37 -8.95 42.50
CA PRO A 65 -23.00 -7.73 41.80
C PRO A 65 -23.30 -6.45 42.60
N LYS A 66 -22.64 -5.33 42.24
CA LYS A 66 -23.07 -3.98 42.63
C LYS A 66 -23.85 -3.30 41.49
N ARG A 67 -25.18 -3.20 41.71
CA ARG A 67 -26.11 -2.15 41.25
C ARG A 67 -25.49 -0.75 41.46
N SER A 68 -25.87 0.38 40.87
CA SER A 68 -26.81 0.84 39.83
C SER A 68 -26.71 2.37 39.82
N ALA A 69 -26.76 3.07 38.68
CA ALA A 69 -27.40 4.39 38.54
C ALA A 69 -27.35 4.86 37.07
N SER A 70 -28.52 5.13 36.47
CA SER A 70 -28.64 5.89 35.23
C SER A 70 -28.66 7.40 35.54
N PRO A 71 -28.50 8.24 34.51
CA PRO A 71 -29.32 9.45 34.47
C PRO A 71 -29.78 9.82 33.04
N MET A 72 -31.07 9.63 32.76
CA MET A 72 -31.84 10.50 31.89
C MET A 72 -32.66 11.42 32.79
N GLU A 73 -32.37 12.72 32.76
CA GLU A 73 -33.27 13.86 33.01
C GLU A 73 -32.44 15.06 33.49
N ARG A 74 -32.22 16.03 32.60
CA ARG A 74 -32.35 17.47 32.91
C ARG A 74 -32.23 18.28 31.63
N LEU A 75 -33.39 18.49 31.03
CA LEU A 75 -33.64 19.54 30.07
C LEU A 75 -33.96 20.85 30.81
N ALA A 76 -33.45 21.94 30.25
CA ALA A 76 -34.05 23.29 30.21
C ALA A 76 -33.60 24.39 31.21
N LYS A 77 -33.34 25.54 30.58
CA LYS A 77 -33.42 26.96 31.03
C LYS A 77 -32.17 27.64 31.62
N LYS A 78 -31.52 28.48 30.79
CA LYS A 78 -31.50 29.97 30.85
C LYS A 78 -30.31 30.49 30.03
N LEU A 79 -30.55 31.15 28.89
CA LEU A 79 -30.67 32.61 28.72
C LEU A 79 -29.37 33.41 28.89
N ARG A 80 -28.92 33.93 27.73
CA ARG A 80 -28.38 35.28 27.44
C ARG A 80 -27.10 35.80 28.14
N SER A 81 -26.07 35.91 27.28
CA SER A 81 -25.27 37.14 26.99
C SER A 81 -24.14 37.57 27.96
N PRO A 82 -23.28 38.57 27.63
CA PRO A 82 -22.10 38.45 26.75
C PRO A 82 -20.79 39.03 27.37
N GLN A 83 -19.71 38.99 26.58
CA GLN A 83 -18.42 39.71 26.74
C GLN A 83 -17.47 39.32 27.89
N LYS A 84 -16.22 38.96 27.55
CA LYS A 84 -15.03 39.83 27.73
C LYS A 84 -13.73 39.17 27.26
N THR A 85 -12.81 40.05 26.91
CA THR A 85 -11.53 39.99 26.20
C THR A 85 -10.38 39.23 26.90
N PRO A 86 -9.27 38.96 26.18
CA PRO A 86 -8.20 38.09 26.65
C PRO A 86 -7.21 38.83 27.56
N THR A 87 -6.86 38.21 28.69
CA THR A 87 -5.78 38.69 29.57
C THR A 87 -4.50 37.92 29.29
N LYS A 88 -3.49 38.64 28.76
CA LYS A 88 -2.07 38.31 28.84
C LYS A 88 -1.70 37.94 30.28
N ARG A 89 -0.93 36.86 30.49
CA ARG A 89 0.10 36.87 31.53
C ARG A 89 1.14 35.74 31.41
N THR A 90 2.38 36.23 31.28
CA THR A 90 3.60 35.83 32.04
C THR A 90 4.22 34.45 31.82
N SER A 91 5.35 34.51 31.11
CA SER A 91 6.49 33.60 31.17
C SER A 91 7.01 33.38 32.60
N PRO A 92 7.41 32.15 32.97
CA PRO A 92 8.16 31.91 34.20
C PRO A 92 9.68 32.07 34.00
N LYS A 93 10.21 32.84 34.95
CA LYS A 93 11.59 33.03 35.39
C LYS A 93 12.55 31.84 35.17
N LYS A 94 13.74 32.21 34.68
CA LYS A 94 15.00 31.46 34.81
C LYS A 94 15.37 31.32 36.29
N SER A 95 15.71 30.09 36.70
CA SER A 95 16.40 29.79 37.97
C SER A 95 17.91 29.77 37.74
N PRO A 96 18.73 30.29 38.68
CA PRO A 96 20.19 30.26 38.62
C PRO A 96 20.78 29.16 39.53
N TYR A 97 21.92 28.62 39.11
CA TYR A 97 22.83 27.69 39.79
C TYR A 97 22.38 26.23 39.99
N ASP A 98 23.01 25.30 39.26
CA ASP A 98 24.06 24.48 39.89
C ASP A 98 25.05 23.91 38.85
N ASP A 99 26.33 24.05 39.17
CA ASP A 99 27.49 23.67 38.37
C ASP A 99 27.89 22.22 38.70
N SER A 100 27.92 21.35 37.69
CA SER A 100 28.73 20.11 37.74
C SER A 100 29.02 19.60 36.32
N PRO A 101 30.29 19.61 35.87
CA PRO A 101 30.66 19.21 34.52
C PRO A 101 30.77 17.68 34.45
N THR A 102 29.65 16.99 34.31
CA THR A 102 29.66 15.59 33.91
C THR A 102 29.99 15.53 32.42
N LYS A 103 31.26 15.26 32.09
CA LYS A 103 31.73 15.08 30.71
C LYS A 103 30.80 14.13 29.96
N PRO A 104 30.10 14.56 28.89
CA PRO A 104 29.38 13.62 28.06
C PRO A 104 30.45 12.75 27.37
N VAL A 105 30.41 11.44 27.66
CA VAL A 105 31.13 10.43 26.89
C VAL A 105 30.72 10.65 25.43
N SER A 106 31.64 11.22 24.66
CA SER A 106 31.48 11.41 23.23
C SER A 106 31.47 10.02 22.60
N ARG A 107 30.27 9.42 22.52
CA ARG A 107 30.03 8.33 21.60
C ARG A 107 30.42 8.87 20.23
N LYS A 108 31.59 8.43 19.74
CA LYS A 108 32.03 8.59 18.36
C LYS A 108 30.87 8.11 17.49
N ARG A 109 30.03 9.05 17.05
CA ARG A 109 29.07 8.81 15.99
C ARG A 109 29.93 8.56 14.77
N PHE A 110 30.09 7.30 14.40
CA PHE A 110 30.59 6.94 13.09
C PHE A 110 29.75 7.71 12.08
N PRO A 111 30.35 8.56 11.22
CA PRO A 111 29.62 9.07 10.08
C PRO A 111 29.49 7.90 9.12
N SER A 112 28.44 7.09 9.24
CA SER A 112 28.00 6.26 8.13
C SER A 112 27.33 7.16 7.09
N LYS A 113 28.08 8.15 6.57
CA LYS A 113 27.84 8.63 5.22
C LYS A 113 28.21 7.44 4.36
N ILE A 114 27.20 6.70 3.91
CA ILE A 114 27.36 5.79 2.78
C ILE A 114 27.95 6.67 1.68
N VAL A 115 29.25 6.53 1.43
CA VAL A 115 29.95 7.27 0.39
C VAL A 115 29.37 6.74 -0.90
N ARG A 116 28.37 7.44 -1.42
CA ARG A 116 27.86 7.21 -2.76
C ARG A 116 29.02 7.58 -3.67
N GLY A 117 29.61 6.61 -4.36
CA GLY A 117 30.62 6.94 -5.36
C GLY A 117 30.01 7.92 -6.35
N GLU A 118 30.64 9.07 -6.52
CA GLU A 118 30.38 9.99 -7.65
C GLU A 118 30.70 9.33 -9.01
N GLY A 119 31.19 8.08 -8.98
CA GLY A 119 31.60 7.31 -10.13
C GLY A 119 30.46 6.94 -11.08
N GLY A 120 30.83 6.80 -12.36
CA GLY A 120 29.98 6.25 -13.41
C GLY A 120 29.70 4.75 -13.23
N PHE A 121 29.61 4.03 -14.33
CA PHE A 121 29.20 2.62 -14.34
C PHE A 121 30.31 1.61 -13.96
N GLY A 122 31.54 2.06 -13.73
CA GLY A 122 32.68 1.16 -13.50
C GLY A 122 32.89 0.20 -14.68
N ILE A 123 33.10 -1.09 -14.40
CA ILE A 123 33.22 -2.14 -15.44
C ILE A 123 31.93 -2.26 -16.26
N LEU A 124 30.76 -1.98 -15.66
CA LEU A 124 29.50 -2.04 -16.40
C LEU A 124 29.46 -1.03 -17.55
N GLY A 125 30.23 0.07 -17.46
CA GLY A 125 30.33 1.07 -18.52
C GLY A 125 30.93 0.56 -19.82
N ARG A 126 31.57 -0.62 -19.81
CA ARG A 126 32.05 -1.30 -21.02
C ARG A 126 30.94 -2.01 -21.81
N PHE A 127 29.83 -2.32 -21.15
CA PHE A 127 28.70 -2.96 -21.81
C PHE A 127 27.78 -1.93 -22.46
N PRO A 128 27.16 -2.25 -23.60
CA PRO A 128 26.05 -1.48 -24.15
C PRO A 128 24.93 -1.32 -23.13
N ARG A 129 24.10 -0.29 -23.31
CA ARG A 129 23.01 0.05 -22.39
C ARG A 129 22.04 -1.12 -22.24
N GLU A 130 21.71 -1.79 -23.33
CA GLU A 130 20.76 -2.90 -23.40
C GLU A 130 21.21 -4.06 -22.50
N ILE A 131 22.51 -4.37 -22.50
CA ILE A 131 23.09 -5.43 -21.66
C ILE A 131 23.06 -5.02 -20.18
N ARG A 132 23.32 -3.74 -19.86
CA ARG A 132 23.21 -3.24 -18.48
C ARG A 132 21.77 -3.28 -17.98
N GLU A 133 20.81 -2.91 -18.81
CA GLU A 133 19.39 -2.98 -18.48
C GLU A 133 18.96 -4.42 -18.17
N LEU A 134 19.42 -5.42 -18.94
CA LEU A 134 19.21 -6.84 -18.63
C LEU A 134 19.83 -7.26 -17.29
N ILE A 135 21.05 -6.81 -17.00
CA ILE A 135 21.71 -7.06 -15.71
C ILE A 135 20.90 -6.44 -14.56
N TYR A 136 20.41 -5.20 -14.73
CA TYR A 136 19.58 -4.53 -13.74
C TYR A 136 18.22 -5.20 -13.58
N ALA A 137 17.55 -5.59 -14.66
CA ALA A 137 16.29 -6.32 -14.64
C ALA A 137 16.42 -7.62 -13.84
N ALA A 138 17.49 -8.38 -14.08
CA ALA A 138 17.79 -9.61 -13.35
C ALA A 138 18.13 -9.34 -11.86
N GLY A 139 19.02 -8.39 -11.58
CA GLY A 139 19.42 -8.05 -10.21
C GLY A 139 18.27 -7.46 -9.38
N LEU A 140 17.39 -6.70 -10.04
CA LEU A 140 16.16 -6.17 -9.50
C LEU A 140 14.99 -7.14 -9.66
N ASN A 141 15.16 -8.39 -10.07
CA ASN A 141 14.09 -9.41 -10.20
C ASN A 141 12.74 -8.85 -10.70
N ILE A 142 12.73 -8.06 -11.79
CA ILE A 142 11.56 -7.26 -12.22
C ILE A 142 10.29 -8.09 -12.51
N VAL A 143 10.47 -9.39 -12.74
CA VAL A 143 9.37 -10.37 -12.93
C VAL A 143 8.44 -10.42 -11.71
N GLN A 144 9.00 -10.28 -10.50
CA GLN A 144 8.18 -10.23 -9.29
C GLN A 144 7.75 -8.79 -9.03
N PRO A 145 6.45 -8.54 -8.77
CA PRO A 145 5.99 -7.20 -8.44
C PRO A 145 6.65 -6.74 -7.13
N VAL A 146 6.95 -5.45 -7.09
CA VAL A 146 7.33 -4.77 -5.87
C VAL A 146 6.07 -4.54 -5.05
N SER A 147 6.07 -4.78 -3.74
CA SER A 147 4.93 -4.41 -2.90
C SER A 147 5.29 -3.34 -1.87
N ALA A 148 4.29 -2.57 -1.44
CA ALA A 148 4.43 -1.70 -0.28
C ALA A 148 4.67 -2.55 0.99
N LYS A 149 5.39 -1.99 1.96
CA LYS A 149 5.61 -2.64 3.25
C LYS A 149 4.32 -2.67 4.08
N GLU A 150 3.85 -3.87 4.36
CA GLU A 150 2.63 -4.08 5.17
C GLU A 150 2.87 -4.01 6.69
N CYS A 151 4.13 -4.08 7.13
CA CYS A 151 4.46 -4.35 8.53
C CYS A 151 4.63 -3.12 9.43
N CYS A 152 5.15 -2.01 8.90
CA CYS A 152 5.34 -0.77 9.63
C CYS A 152 4.70 0.35 8.84
N GLY A 153 3.73 1.04 9.44
CA GLY A 153 3.08 2.19 8.81
C GLY A 153 4.00 3.41 8.67
N PRO A 154 3.53 4.46 7.98
CA PRO A 154 4.31 5.68 7.73
C PRO A 154 4.64 6.49 8.99
N THR A 155 3.90 6.26 10.07
CA THR A 155 4.13 6.87 11.38
C THR A 155 5.11 6.09 12.26
N SER A 156 5.54 4.90 11.82
CA SER A 156 6.40 4.05 12.65
C SER A 156 7.74 4.71 12.91
N THR A 157 8.18 4.71 14.16
CA THR A 157 9.47 5.29 14.53
C THR A 157 10.62 4.51 13.89
N ARG A 158 11.79 5.15 13.74
CA ARG A 158 12.99 4.44 13.27
C ARG A 158 13.28 3.20 14.12
N ARG A 159 13.09 3.28 15.44
CA ARG A 159 13.29 2.17 16.38
C ARG A 159 12.31 1.03 16.12
N GLU A 160 11.02 1.31 15.91
CA GLU A 160 10.03 0.28 15.55
C GLU A 160 10.39 -0.38 14.22
N ARG A 161 10.80 0.41 13.22
CA ARG A 161 11.21 -0.11 11.92
C ARG A 161 12.45 -1.00 12.02
N ASP A 162 13.43 -0.62 12.82
CA ASP A 162 14.65 -1.39 13.06
C ASP A 162 14.39 -2.66 13.91
N ALA A 163 13.37 -2.63 14.78
CA ALA A 163 12.95 -3.78 15.59
C ALA A 163 12.01 -4.74 14.82
N CYS A 164 11.41 -4.30 13.72
CA CYS A 164 10.49 -5.10 12.95
C CYS A 164 11.22 -6.21 12.18
N GLN A 165 10.96 -7.46 12.57
CA GLN A 165 11.56 -8.64 11.93
C GLN A 165 11.23 -8.73 10.43
N LYS A 166 10.05 -8.23 10.02
CA LYS A 166 9.62 -8.20 8.61
C LYS A 166 10.39 -7.20 7.75
N HIS A 167 11.10 -6.23 8.35
CA HIS A 167 11.98 -5.33 7.60
C HIS A 167 13.35 -5.93 7.26
N GLY A 168 13.58 -7.19 7.66
CA GLY A 168 14.89 -7.80 7.66
C GLY A 168 15.80 -7.11 8.67
N ASN A 169 16.83 -7.81 9.12
CA ASN A 169 17.88 -7.17 9.91
C ASN A 169 18.58 -6.16 8.97
N THR A 170 18.21 -4.89 9.02
CA THR A 170 18.86 -3.78 8.28
C THR A 170 20.32 -3.63 8.67
N SER A 171 20.78 -4.38 9.68
CA SER A 171 22.16 -4.60 10.06
C SER A 171 23.02 -5.34 9.02
N CYS A 172 22.76 -5.17 7.72
CA CYS A 172 23.82 -5.31 6.72
C CYS A 172 24.80 -4.13 6.88
N LYS A 173 25.43 -4.03 8.06
CA LYS A 173 26.51 -3.09 8.39
C LYS A 173 27.82 -3.47 7.69
N MET A 174 27.82 -4.49 6.82
CA MET A 174 29.01 -5.00 6.13
C MET A 174 29.05 -4.60 4.66
N LEU A 175 29.03 -3.30 4.38
CA LEU A 175 29.75 -2.74 3.24
C LEU A 175 31.12 -2.30 3.81
N GLY A 176 32.07 -3.23 3.91
CA GLY A 176 33.39 -2.89 4.48
C GLY A 176 34.37 -4.02 4.80
N LYS A 177 34.02 -5.30 4.63
CA LYS A 177 34.98 -6.40 4.73
C LYS A 177 34.87 -7.32 3.51
N TRP A 178 35.39 -6.85 2.39
CA TRP A 178 35.69 -7.70 1.24
C TRP A 178 37.18 -8.01 1.28
N ASN A 179 37.53 -9.24 1.67
CA ASN A 179 38.77 -9.97 1.40
C ASN A 179 38.66 -11.39 2.01
N GLY A 180 37.60 -12.12 1.67
CA GLY A 180 37.37 -13.46 2.19
C GLY A 180 36.52 -14.28 1.25
N LEU A 181 37.08 -15.42 0.84
CA LEU A 181 36.52 -16.46 -0.02
C LEU A 181 35.03 -16.75 0.26
N TRP A 182 34.23 -16.81 -0.80
CA TRP A 182 32.78 -17.09 -0.79
C TRP A 182 32.46 -18.57 -0.50
N ALA A 183 33.02 -19.14 0.55
CA ALA A 183 32.76 -20.51 0.96
C ALA A 183 32.11 -20.52 2.36
N GLY A 184 30.78 -20.52 2.42
CA GLY A 184 30.04 -20.89 3.63
C GLY A 184 29.17 -19.84 4.31
N ILE A 185 29.01 -18.62 3.78
CA ILE A 185 28.06 -17.65 4.34
C ILE A 185 26.65 -18.05 3.90
N SER A 186 25.90 -18.65 4.83
CA SER A 186 24.46 -18.91 4.74
C SER A 186 23.77 -17.76 3.99
N LYS A 187 23.19 -18.04 2.82
CA LYS A 187 22.45 -17.13 1.91
C LYS A 187 21.97 -15.84 2.59
N GLN A 188 22.87 -14.88 2.83
CA GLN A 188 22.47 -13.57 3.30
C GLN A 188 21.86 -12.91 2.09
N HIS A 189 20.54 -12.94 2.03
CA HIS A 189 19.77 -12.32 0.97
C HIS A 189 20.14 -10.83 0.93
N PHE A 190 21.06 -10.47 0.05
CA PHE A 190 21.26 -9.08 -0.32
C PHE A 190 19.91 -8.57 -0.83
N GLY A 191 19.44 -7.45 -0.27
CA GLY A 191 18.15 -6.90 -0.67
C GLY A 191 18.17 -6.57 -2.16
N ARG A 192 17.09 -6.94 -2.87
CA ARG A 192 16.84 -6.68 -4.30
C ARG A 192 17.19 -5.24 -4.73
N PHE A 193 17.07 -4.27 -3.82
CA PHE A 193 17.31 -2.85 -4.06
C PHE A 193 18.72 -2.34 -3.68
N ASN A 194 19.63 -3.23 -3.28
CA ASN A 194 21.00 -2.84 -2.91
C ASN A 194 21.78 -2.26 -4.09
N ILE A 195 21.39 -2.57 -5.34
CA ILE A 195 22.01 -2.04 -6.55
C ILE A 195 21.96 -0.51 -6.61
N PHE A 196 20.95 0.12 -6.01
CA PHE A 196 20.81 1.57 -5.92
C PHE A 196 21.83 2.25 -5.00
N LEU A 197 22.59 1.47 -4.23
CA LEU A 197 23.62 1.97 -3.31
C LEU A 197 25.00 2.03 -3.96
N VAL A 198 25.19 1.47 -5.15
CA VAL A 198 26.52 1.30 -5.77
C VAL A 198 27.08 2.63 -6.28
N SER A 199 26.38 3.29 -7.20
CA SER A 199 26.76 4.60 -7.74
C SER A 199 25.53 5.37 -8.20
N ARG A 200 25.68 6.68 -8.45
CA ARG A 200 24.58 7.51 -8.94
C ARG A 200 24.12 7.09 -10.33
N ALA A 201 25.05 6.86 -11.26
CA ALA A 201 24.74 6.44 -12.62
C ALA A 201 24.00 5.09 -12.65
N ILE A 202 24.46 4.12 -11.84
CA ILE A 202 23.77 2.83 -11.69
C ILE A 202 22.38 3.03 -11.08
N LYS A 203 22.24 3.91 -10.08
CA LYS A 203 20.94 4.20 -9.46
C LYS A 203 19.94 4.71 -10.49
N GLU A 204 20.33 5.67 -11.31
CA GLU A 204 19.46 6.29 -12.32
C GLU A 204 19.02 5.27 -13.39
N GLU A 205 19.95 4.50 -13.97
CA GLU A 205 19.62 3.51 -15.00
C GLU A 205 18.85 2.31 -14.44
N ALA A 206 19.23 1.80 -13.27
CA ALA A 206 18.49 0.72 -12.62
C ALA A 206 17.10 1.17 -12.17
N ALA A 207 16.93 2.43 -11.73
CA ALA A 207 15.61 2.96 -11.37
C ALA A 207 14.73 3.09 -12.62
N TRP A 208 15.31 3.54 -13.74
CA TRP A 208 14.61 3.55 -15.01
C TRP A 208 14.10 2.15 -15.39
N VAL A 209 14.93 1.11 -15.27
CA VAL A 209 14.51 -0.28 -15.51
C VAL A 209 13.41 -0.71 -14.55
N LEU A 210 13.56 -0.45 -13.24
CA LEU A 210 12.56 -0.82 -12.24
C LEU A 210 11.18 -0.21 -12.55
N PHE A 211 11.16 1.07 -12.88
CA PHE A 211 9.94 1.84 -13.06
C PHE A 211 9.27 1.60 -14.42
N ASN A 212 10.04 1.36 -15.48
CA ASN A 212 9.48 1.14 -16.82
C ASN A 212 9.20 -0.33 -17.15
N GLN A 213 9.92 -1.28 -16.55
CA GLN A 213 9.80 -2.71 -16.86
C GLN A 213 9.31 -3.54 -15.66
N GLY A 214 9.47 -3.04 -14.44
CA GLY A 214 8.92 -3.67 -13.24
C GLY A 214 7.48 -3.24 -12.99
N SER A 215 6.83 -3.97 -12.09
CA SER A 215 5.46 -3.69 -11.64
C SER A 215 5.39 -3.42 -10.15
N LEU A 216 4.42 -2.61 -9.75
CA LEU A 216 4.08 -2.32 -8.36
C LEU A 216 2.77 -3.02 -8.01
N LEU A 217 2.70 -3.60 -6.82
CA LEU A 217 1.52 -4.20 -6.22
C LEU A 217 1.13 -3.45 -4.94
N ILE A 218 -0.03 -2.81 -4.98
CA ILE A 218 -0.66 -2.12 -3.86
C ILE A 218 -1.79 -3.01 -3.36
N LYS A 219 -1.60 -3.59 -2.18
CA LYS A 219 -2.63 -4.40 -1.54
C LYS A 219 -3.55 -3.53 -0.71
N ILE A 220 -4.85 -3.59 -0.99
CA ILE A 220 -5.87 -2.89 -0.24
C ILE A 220 -6.25 -3.73 0.98
N ASN A 221 -5.66 -3.38 2.12
CA ASN A 221 -5.93 -3.99 3.43
C ASN A 221 -5.69 -2.96 4.54
N GLU A 222 -5.86 -3.35 5.80
CA GLU A 222 -5.61 -2.48 6.96
C GLU A 222 -4.23 -1.79 6.97
N SER A 223 -3.21 -2.39 6.35
CA SER A 223 -1.87 -1.78 6.30
C SER A 223 -1.82 -0.56 5.39
N VAL A 224 -2.53 -0.58 4.24
CA VAL A 224 -2.56 0.56 3.31
C VAL A 224 -3.35 1.74 3.88
N ALA A 225 -4.32 1.48 4.76
CA ALA A 225 -5.14 2.51 5.37
C ALA A 225 -4.30 3.61 6.06
N LYS A 226 -3.15 3.23 6.61
CA LYS A 226 -2.21 4.15 7.27
C LYS A 226 -1.56 5.13 6.28
N TYR A 227 -1.54 4.81 5.00
CA TYR A 227 -0.96 5.60 3.91
C TYR A 227 -1.99 6.46 3.16
N LEU A 228 -3.29 6.23 3.37
CA LEU A 228 -4.36 7.00 2.74
C LEU A 228 -4.59 8.36 3.42
N GLY A 229 -4.20 8.47 4.70
CA GLY A 229 -4.22 9.72 5.45
C GLY A 229 -5.63 10.18 5.88
N GLY A 230 -6.66 9.35 5.69
CA GLY A 230 -8.05 9.66 6.08
C GLY A 230 -8.66 10.85 5.36
N CYS A 231 -7.96 11.37 4.34
CA CYS A 231 -8.50 12.38 3.46
C CYS A 231 -9.50 11.68 2.53
N ARG A 232 -10.68 12.27 2.37
CA ARG A 232 -11.69 11.81 1.41
C ARG A 232 -11.87 12.90 0.36
N ALA A 233 -11.75 12.53 -0.92
CA ALA A 233 -12.15 13.40 -2.01
C ALA A 233 -13.62 13.79 -1.81
N ARG A 234 -13.88 15.10 -1.68
CA ARG A 234 -15.26 15.60 -1.52
C ARG A 234 -16.07 15.48 -2.81
N THR A 235 -15.39 15.50 -3.95
CA THR A 235 -16.00 15.44 -5.28
C THR A 235 -15.10 14.65 -6.22
N THR A 236 -15.69 14.03 -7.25
CA THR A 236 -14.96 13.37 -8.35
C THR A 236 -14.24 14.38 -9.26
N HIS A 237 -14.54 15.68 -9.13
CA HIS A 237 -13.95 16.75 -9.94
C HIS A 237 -12.55 17.16 -9.50
N ARG A 238 -12.16 16.83 -8.26
CA ARG A 238 -10.87 17.22 -7.70
C ARG A 238 -10.23 16.01 -7.06
N LEU A 239 -9.03 15.69 -7.54
CA LEU A 239 -8.19 14.73 -6.86
C LEU A 239 -7.84 15.20 -5.46
N GLN A 240 -7.69 14.24 -4.57
CA GLN A 240 -7.29 14.44 -3.20
C GLN A 240 -5.83 14.87 -3.12
N ASP A 241 -5.53 15.86 -2.28
CA ASP A 241 -4.13 16.22 -1.99
C ASP A 241 -3.40 15.04 -1.34
N LEU A 242 -2.11 14.92 -1.67
CA LEU A 242 -1.27 13.89 -1.06
C LEU A 242 -1.22 14.05 0.47
N PRO A 243 -1.09 12.94 1.23
CA PRO A 243 -1.02 13.01 2.68
C PRO A 243 0.11 13.94 3.16
N ASN A 244 -0.15 14.73 4.20
CA ASN A 244 0.86 15.61 4.80
C ASN A 244 2.04 14.84 5.42
N ASN A 245 1.86 13.55 5.72
CA ASN A 245 2.93 12.69 6.18
C ASN A 245 3.93 12.45 5.03
N GLU A 246 5.16 12.93 5.19
CA GLU A 246 6.23 12.83 4.20
C GLU A 246 6.47 11.39 3.72
N HIS A 247 6.44 10.40 4.62
CA HIS A 247 6.65 9.01 4.25
C HIS A 247 5.50 8.48 3.39
N ALA A 248 4.25 8.77 3.77
CA ALA A 248 3.08 8.39 2.99
C ALA A 248 3.08 9.08 1.62
N ARG A 249 3.39 10.37 1.57
CA ARG A 249 3.57 11.12 0.32
C ARG A 249 4.62 10.47 -0.58
N ASN A 250 5.78 10.11 -0.02
CA ASN A 250 6.86 9.48 -0.79
C ASN A 250 6.47 8.10 -1.34
N VAL A 251 5.60 7.35 -0.65
CA VAL A 251 5.04 6.09 -1.17
C VAL A 251 4.23 6.36 -2.44
N TRP A 252 3.34 7.34 -2.41
CA TRP A 252 2.49 7.66 -3.56
C TRP A 252 3.28 8.27 -4.72
N MET A 253 4.24 9.15 -4.45
CA MET A 253 5.16 9.66 -5.48
C MET A 253 5.99 8.54 -6.11
N MET A 254 6.43 7.57 -5.31
CA MET A 254 7.12 6.40 -5.83
C MET A 254 6.18 5.51 -6.64
N ALA A 255 4.94 5.32 -6.19
CA ALA A 255 3.94 4.53 -6.91
C ALA A 255 3.66 5.11 -8.29
N ALA A 256 3.53 6.43 -8.36
CA ALA A 256 3.38 7.18 -9.61
C ALA A 256 4.60 7.07 -10.55
N SER A 257 5.76 6.64 -10.05
CA SER A 257 6.91 6.37 -10.91
C SER A 257 6.79 5.05 -11.66
N PHE A 258 6.00 4.09 -11.17
CA PHE A 258 5.82 2.81 -11.83
C PHE A 258 4.86 2.91 -13.01
N ARG A 259 5.20 2.16 -14.05
CA ARG A 259 4.42 2.12 -15.28
C ARG A 259 3.34 1.05 -15.28
N ASP A 260 3.61 -0.12 -14.68
CA ASP A 260 2.61 -1.14 -14.38
C ASP A 260 2.28 -1.08 -12.88
N VAL A 261 1.06 -0.63 -12.54
CA VAL A 261 0.56 -0.57 -11.17
C VAL A 261 -0.63 -1.50 -11.03
N ARG A 262 -0.52 -2.44 -10.10
CA ARG A 262 -1.58 -3.39 -9.74
C ARG A 262 -2.12 -3.05 -8.37
N ILE A 263 -3.42 -2.84 -8.27
CA ILE A 263 -4.10 -2.55 -7.01
C ILE A 263 -5.01 -3.74 -6.72
N GLU A 264 -4.72 -4.55 -5.70
CA GLU A 264 -5.47 -5.79 -5.43
C GLU A 264 -6.15 -5.77 -4.05
N ILE A 265 -7.35 -6.36 -3.98
CA ILE A 265 -7.95 -6.80 -2.71
C ILE A 265 -7.42 -8.21 -2.39
N PRO A 266 -6.63 -8.41 -1.32
CA PRO A 266 -6.12 -9.73 -0.99
C PRO A 266 -7.26 -10.68 -0.56
N ALA A 267 -7.35 -11.85 -1.19
CA ALA A 267 -8.33 -12.88 -0.82
C ALA A 267 -8.25 -13.27 0.67
N ALA A 268 -7.03 -13.29 1.24
CA ALA A 268 -6.82 -13.63 2.64
C ALA A 268 -7.47 -12.65 3.64
N THR A 269 -7.83 -11.44 3.23
CA THR A 269 -8.44 -10.44 4.13
C THR A 269 -9.93 -10.23 3.85
N ILE A 270 -10.41 -10.64 2.67
CA ILE A 270 -11.74 -10.27 2.17
C ILE A 270 -12.88 -10.74 3.09
N GLN A 271 -12.72 -11.90 3.73
CA GLN A 271 -13.72 -12.50 4.62
C GLN A 271 -13.89 -11.74 5.94
N PHE A 272 -12.93 -10.90 6.34
CA PHE A 272 -12.87 -10.32 7.68
C PHE A 272 -13.23 -8.83 7.75
N GLU A 273 -13.15 -8.11 6.63
CA GLU A 273 -13.47 -6.68 6.60
C GLU A 273 -14.77 -6.42 5.83
N HIS A 274 -15.43 -5.33 6.18
CA HIS A 274 -16.65 -4.90 5.51
C HIS A 274 -16.33 -4.43 4.07
N PRO A 275 -17.07 -4.85 3.02
CA PRO A 275 -16.75 -4.50 1.62
C PRO A 275 -16.69 -2.99 1.37
N LEU A 276 -17.56 -2.20 2.01
CA LEU A 276 -17.49 -0.73 2.00
C LEU A 276 -16.12 -0.17 2.34
N VAL A 277 -15.37 -0.82 3.24
CA VAL A 277 -14.03 -0.38 3.63
C VAL A 277 -13.06 -0.62 2.48
N TYR A 278 -13.13 -1.77 1.81
CA TYR A 278 -12.30 -2.07 0.64
C TYR A 278 -12.59 -1.13 -0.53
N THR A 279 -13.86 -0.96 -0.90
CA THR A 279 -14.22 -0.12 -2.05
C THR A 279 -13.92 1.36 -1.80
N ALA A 280 -14.09 1.85 -0.57
CA ALA A 280 -13.67 3.20 -0.20
C ALA A 280 -12.13 3.37 -0.27
N ARG A 281 -11.37 2.42 0.27
CA ARG A 281 -9.90 2.46 0.23
C ARG A 281 -9.35 2.36 -1.20
N LEU A 282 -10.00 1.57 -2.06
CA LEU A 282 -9.71 1.50 -3.48
C LEU A 282 -9.86 2.88 -4.14
N GLY A 283 -11.00 3.54 -3.93
CA GLY A 283 -11.25 4.89 -4.44
C GLY A 283 -10.21 5.91 -3.95
N GLU A 284 -9.86 5.88 -2.66
CA GLU A 284 -8.84 6.75 -2.07
C GLU A 284 -7.44 6.46 -2.68
N ALA A 285 -7.06 5.19 -2.82
CA ALA A 285 -5.78 4.79 -3.41
C ALA A 285 -5.64 5.25 -4.86
N VAL A 286 -6.69 5.06 -5.67
CA VAL A 286 -6.75 5.53 -7.06
C VAL A 286 -6.62 7.05 -7.14
N SER A 287 -7.38 7.78 -6.32
CA SER A 287 -7.29 9.24 -6.29
C SER A 287 -5.89 9.75 -5.94
N LEU A 288 -5.23 9.12 -4.95
CA LEU A 288 -3.88 9.48 -4.53
C LEU A 288 -2.82 9.13 -5.58
N LEU A 289 -2.96 7.99 -6.27
CA LEU A 289 -2.07 7.61 -7.37
C LEU A 289 -2.14 8.63 -8.51
N LEU A 290 -3.35 8.98 -8.94
CA LEU A 290 -3.58 10.00 -9.97
C LEU A 290 -3.02 11.35 -9.53
N LYS A 291 -3.19 11.74 -8.25
CA LYS A 291 -2.63 12.99 -7.74
C LYS A 291 -1.11 12.98 -7.77
N ALA A 292 -0.51 11.87 -7.38
CA ALA A 292 0.93 11.71 -7.42
C ALA A 292 1.47 11.81 -8.86
N TRP A 293 0.74 11.26 -9.85
CA TRP A 293 1.07 11.42 -11.26
C TRP A 293 0.98 12.86 -11.76
N GLU A 294 -0.06 13.61 -11.39
CA GLU A 294 -0.17 15.04 -11.72
C GLU A 294 1.03 15.86 -11.19
N LEU A 295 1.57 15.44 -10.04
CA LEU A 295 2.67 16.11 -9.36
C LEU A 295 4.05 15.59 -9.76
N GLN A 296 4.12 14.52 -10.56
CA GLN A 296 5.37 13.90 -10.94
C GLN A 296 6.08 14.77 -11.99
N PRO A 297 7.24 15.38 -11.68
CA PRO A 297 7.90 16.33 -12.59
C PRO A 297 8.47 15.63 -13.82
N ASP A 298 8.90 14.38 -13.67
CA ASP A 298 9.47 13.55 -14.71
C ASP A 298 8.57 12.33 -14.92
N GLN A 299 7.49 12.52 -15.69
CA GLN A 299 6.72 11.37 -16.16
C GLN A 299 7.64 10.47 -17.01
N PRO A 300 7.49 9.14 -16.94
CA PRO A 300 8.29 8.24 -17.77
C PRO A 300 8.13 8.63 -19.24
N THR A 301 9.20 9.18 -19.81
CA THR A 301 9.33 9.68 -21.20
C THR A 301 9.18 8.61 -22.30
N SER A 302 8.62 7.46 -21.98
CA SER A 302 8.36 6.36 -22.90
C SER A 302 7.07 6.66 -23.68
N GLU A 303 7.04 6.31 -24.96
CA GLU A 303 5.83 6.43 -25.80
C GLU A 303 4.69 5.52 -25.32
N VAL A 304 5.04 4.43 -24.64
CA VAL A 304 4.07 3.44 -24.19
C VAL A 304 3.36 3.97 -22.91
N PRO A 305 2.03 3.83 -22.80
CA PRO A 305 1.22 4.42 -21.71
C PRO A 305 1.49 3.78 -20.33
N HIS A 306 1.02 4.42 -19.26
CA HIS A 306 0.93 3.75 -17.96
C HIS A 306 -0.21 2.74 -17.98
N THR A 307 -0.07 1.61 -17.29
CA THR A 307 -1.11 0.60 -17.16
C THR A 307 -1.46 0.44 -15.67
N VAL A 308 -2.74 0.62 -15.34
CA VAL A 308 -3.27 0.31 -14.00
C VAL A 308 -4.20 -0.87 -14.10
N THR A 309 -3.91 -1.91 -13.33
CA THR A 309 -4.83 -3.04 -13.16
C THR A 309 -5.42 -3.02 -11.76
N VAL A 310 -6.73 -2.80 -11.65
CA VAL A 310 -7.45 -3.01 -10.39
C VAL A 310 -7.89 -4.46 -10.35
N HIS A 311 -7.55 -5.18 -9.29
CA HIS A 311 -8.01 -6.55 -9.05
C HIS A 311 -9.02 -6.51 -7.90
N LEU A 312 -10.29 -6.64 -8.23
CA LEU A 312 -11.37 -6.78 -7.25
C LEU A 312 -11.33 -8.15 -6.54
N GLY A 313 -10.53 -9.08 -7.06
CA GLY A 313 -10.39 -10.41 -6.48
C GLY A 313 -11.73 -11.13 -6.53
N ARG A 314 -12.09 -11.76 -5.42
CA ARG A 314 -13.35 -12.48 -5.25
C ARG A 314 -14.37 -11.67 -4.44
N LEU A 315 -14.30 -10.32 -4.49
CA LEU A 315 -15.18 -9.44 -3.71
C LEU A 315 -16.66 -9.76 -3.89
N TYR A 316 -17.09 -10.04 -5.12
CA TYR A 316 -18.49 -10.32 -5.40
C TYR A 316 -18.94 -11.72 -4.98
N ASN A 317 -18.01 -12.67 -4.80
CA ASN A 317 -18.35 -14.06 -4.47
C ASN A 317 -18.12 -14.38 -2.99
N GLU A 318 -17.13 -13.78 -2.35
CA GLU A 318 -16.72 -14.17 -0.99
C GLU A 318 -17.22 -13.19 0.08
N THR A 319 -17.79 -12.04 -0.32
CA THR A 319 -18.17 -10.99 0.63
C THR A 319 -19.65 -10.67 0.62
N ILE A 320 -20.22 -10.56 1.82
CA ILE A 320 -21.57 -10.07 2.06
C ILE A 320 -21.52 -8.54 1.99
N PRO A 321 -22.38 -7.87 1.21
CA PRO A 321 -23.69 -8.34 0.76
C PRO A 321 -23.76 -8.90 -0.67
N PHE A 322 -22.64 -9.06 -1.38
CA PHE A 322 -22.68 -9.50 -2.78
C PHE A 322 -22.99 -11.00 -2.92
N ASN A 323 -22.56 -11.83 -1.97
CA ASN A 323 -22.91 -13.24 -1.91
C ASN A 323 -23.96 -13.53 -0.82
N THR A 324 -25.12 -12.89 -0.91
CA THR A 324 -26.31 -13.20 -0.08
C THR A 324 -26.88 -14.59 -0.33
N SER A 325 -26.57 -15.20 -1.49
CA SER A 325 -26.89 -16.59 -1.80
C SER A 325 -26.14 -17.61 -0.93
N SER A 326 -25.22 -17.17 -0.08
CA SER A 326 -24.61 -17.98 0.97
C SER A 326 -25.63 -18.45 2.02
N SER A 327 -25.23 -19.34 2.93
CA SER A 327 -26.10 -19.83 3.99
C SER A 327 -26.67 -18.65 4.80
N PRO A 328 -27.97 -18.65 5.18
CA PRO A 328 -28.53 -17.62 6.05
C PRO A 328 -27.78 -17.53 7.41
N GLU A 329 -27.09 -18.60 7.80
CA GLU A 329 -26.22 -18.64 8.97
C GLU A 329 -24.97 -17.75 8.79
N ASP A 330 -24.34 -17.78 7.62
CA ASP A 330 -23.15 -16.96 7.30
C ASP A 330 -23.48 -15.46 7.31
N VAL A 331 -24.64 -15.11 6.74
CA VAL A 331 -25.17 -13.73 6.78
C VAL A 331 -25.43 -13.27 8.21
N SER A 332 -25.98 -14.15 9.04
CA SER A 332 -26.26 -13.84 10.44
C SER A 332 -24.97 -13.68 11.26
N GLU A 333 -23.99 -14.56 11.06
CA GLU A 333 -22.68 -14.47 11.72
C GLU A 333 -21.96 -13.18 11.33
N TRP A 334 -21.89 -12.89 10.03
CA TRP A 334 -21.29 -11.66 9.52
C TRP A 334 -21.98 -10.40 10.08
N ALA A 335 -23.31 -10.39 10.12
CA ALA A 335 -24.07 -9.28 10.69
C ALA A 335 -23.78 -9.12 12.19
N LEU A 336 -23.66 -10.20 12.95
CA LEU A 336 -23.30 -10.14 14.37
C LEU A 336 -21.89 -9.59 14.60
N ILE A 337 -20.93 -9.93 13.74
CA ILE A 337 -19.54 -9.47 13.84
C ILE A 337 -19.45 -7.96 13.54
N HIS A 338 -20.09 -7.50 12.47
CA HIS A 338 -19.94 -6.11 12.01
C HIS A 338 -20.98 -5.16 12.59
N TYR A 339 -22.15 -5.67 12.98
CA TYR A 339 -23.30 -4.89 13.42
C TYR A 339 -23.96 -5.50 14.67
N PRO A 340 -23.24 -5.56 15.82
CA PRO A 340 -23.72 -6.27 17.02
C PRO A 340 -24.99 -5.67 17.66
N PHE A 341 -25.40 -4.47 17.24
CA PHE A 341 -26.52 -3.74 17.85
C PHE A 341 -27.71 -3.50 16.92
N TYR A 342 -27.62 -3.87 15.63
CA TYR A 342 -28.70 -3.69 14.67
C TYR A 342 -28.54 -4.59 13.44
N THR A 343 -29.64 -4.88 12.75
CA THR A 343 -29.60 -5.63 11.48
C THR A 343 -29.22 -4.68 10.34
N PRO A 344 -28.11 -4.93 9.62
CA PRO A 344 -27.73 -4.09 8.49
C PRO A 344 -28.71 -4.29 7.32
N GLY A 345 -29.00 -3.21 6.59
CA GLY A 345 -29.64 -3.32 5.27
C GLY A 345 -28.58 -3.77 4.26
N LEU A 346 -28.59 -5.05 3.90
CA LEU A 346 -27.59 -5.65 3.00
C LEU A 346 -27.59 -4.97 1.62
N GLU A 347 -28.77 -4.77 1.04
CA GLU A 347 -28.99 -4.07 -0.23
C GLU A 347 -28.32 -2.69 -0.22
N LYS A 348 -28.59 -1.87 0.80
CA LYS A 348 -27.95 -0.56 0.99
C LYS A 348 -26.43 -0.66 1.09
N GLY A 349 -25.91 -1.70 1.75
CA GLY A 349 -24.47 -1.95 1.83
C GLY A 349 -23.85 -2.28 0.46
N GLY A 350 -24.60 -3.01 -0.39
CA GLY A 350 -24.21 -3.34 -1.76
C GLY A 350 -24.20 -2.09 -2.64
N GLU A 351 -25.30 -1.32 -2.61
CA GLU A 351 -25.43 -0.04 -3.31
C GLU A 351 -24.30 0.93 -2.95
N GLU A 352 -24.01 1.11 -1.67
CA GLU A 352 -22.94 2.02 -1.23
C GLU A 352 -21.55 1.53 -1.66
N ALA A 353 -21.34 0.21 -1.72
CA ALA A 353 -20.07 -0.38 -2.14
C ALA A 353 -19.88 -0.24 -3.66
N SER A 354 -20.91 -0.53 -4.45
CA SER A 354 -20.94 -0.31 -5.90
C SER A 354 -20.75 1.16 -6.24
N HIS A 355 -21.43 2.07 -5.55
CA HIS A 355 -21.26 3.52 -5.73
C HIS A 355 -19.82 3.99 -5.46
N ASN A 356 -19.11 3.39 -4.51
CA ASN A 356 -17.69 3.71 -4.31
C ASN A 356 -16.82 3.28 -5.50
N LEU A 357 -17.12 2.13 -6.11
CA LEU A 357 -16.42 1.65 -7.30
C LEU A 357 -16.74 2.50 -8.54
N ASP A 358 -17.99 2.91 -8.72
CA ASP A 358 -18.38 3.84 -9.78
C ASP A 358 -17.67 5.19 -9.63
N LYS A 359 -17.62 5.73 -8.41
CA LYS A 359 -16.85 6.94 -8.12
C LYS A 359 -15.36 6.77 -8.39
N MET A 360 -14.79 5.61 -8.06
CA MET A 360 -13.39 5.31 -8.35
C MET A 360 -13.14 5.37 -9.86
N VAL A 361 -14.00 4.75 -10.67
CA VAL A 361 -13.87 4.78 -12.13
C VAL A 361 -14.11 6.16 -12.70
N ALA A 362 -15.16 6.85 -12.29
CA ALA A 362 -15.40 8.23 -12.70
C ALA A 362 -14.20 9.14 -12.39
N THR A 363 -13.50 8.90 -11.27
CA THR A 363 -12.27 9.60 -10.90
C THR A 363 -11.10 9.20 -11.81
N ALA A 364 -10.87 7.90 -12.02
CA ALA A 364 -9.83 7.40 -12.91
C ALA A 364 -9.98 7.96 -14.32
N MET A 365 -11.18 7.85 -14.90
CA MET A 365 -11.44 8.24 -16.28
C MET A 365 -11.27 9.72 -16.54
N ARG A 366 -11.57 10.54 -15.55
CA ARG A 366 -11.40 11.98 -15.63
C ARG A 366 -9.94 12.43 -15.61
N HIS A 367 -9.09 11.68 -14.91
CA HIS A 367 -7.70 12.05 -14.65
C HIS A 367 -6.69 11.11 -15.31
N ARG A 368 -7.12 10.20 -16.19
CA ARG A 368 -6.26 9.13 -16.72
C ARG A 368 -5.19 9.61 -17.71
N ASP A 369 -5.30 10.78 -18.31
CA ASP A 369 -4.43 11.34 -19.37
C ASP A 369 -3.29 10.41 -19.85
N GLY A 370 -3.58 9.55 -20.84
CA GLY A 370 -2.59 8.66 -21.45
C GLY A 370 -2.25 7.39 -20.66
N SER A 371 -3.08 6.99 -19.70
CA SER A 371 -3.00 5.69 -19.02
C SER A 371 -4.11 4.74 -19.45
N GLU A 372 -3.75 3.47 -19.57
CA GLU A 372 -4.62 2.33 -19.79
C GLU A 372 -5.10 1.81 -18.44
N TRP A 373 -6.41 1.63 -18.31
CA TRP A 373 -7.02 1.11 -17.10
C TRP A 373 -7.72 -0.18 -17.42
N LYS A 374 -7.44 -1.17 -16.58
CA LYS A 374 -8.02 -2.49 -16.64
C LYS A 374 -8.54 -2.86 -15.28
N VAL A 375 -9.67 -3.54 -15.25
CA VAL A 375 -10.15 -4.13 -14.01
C VAL A 375 -10.44 -5.60 -14.20
N VAL A 376 -10.04 -6.36 -13.18
CA VAL A 376 -10.11 -7.81 -13.15
C VAL A 376 -10.97 -8.21 -11.96
N ALA A 377 -12.01 -8.98 -12.25
CA ALA A 377 -12.83 -9.65 -11.26
C ALA A 377 -12.77 -11.17 -11.51
N PHE A 378 -12.86 -11.95 -10.42
CA PHE A 378 -12.91 -13.40 -10.51
C PHE A 378 -14.32 -13.85 -10.14
N PRO A 379 -15.28 -13.93 -11.10
CA PRO A 379 -16.59 -14.50 -10.80
C PRO A 379 -16.44 -15.98 -10.47
N GLU A 380 -17.34 -16.52 -9.66
CA GLU A 380 -17.38 -17.96 -9.43
C GLU A 380 -17.88 -18.62 -10.72
N THR A 381 -17.26 -19.71 -11.15
CA THR A 381 -17.72 -20.45 -12.33
C THR A 381 -19.20 -20.75 -12.19
N LYS A 382 -20.00 -20.29 -13.17
CA LYS A 382 -21.44 -20.50 -13.29
C LYS A 382 -21.75 -21.97 -13.03
N VAL A 383 -22.10 -22.31 -11.79
CA VAL A 383 -22.70 -23.60 -11.47
C VAL A 383 -24.06 -23.54 -12.16
N GLU A 384 -24.40 -24.57 -12.93
CA GLU A 384 -25.63 -24.67 -13.74
C GLU A 384 -26.94 -24.63 -12.92
N ASP A 385 -26.88 -24.26 -11.64
CA ASP A 385 -28.05 -24.03 -10.81
C ASP A 385 -28.77 -22.75 -11.28
N GLU A 386 -30.03 -22.89 -11.67
CA GLU A 386 -30.88 -21.92 -12.39
C GLU A 386 -31.20 -20.60 -11.66
N GLY A 387 -30.45 -20.25 -10.61
CA GLY A 387 -30.58 -18.98 -9.89
C GLY A 387 -29.46 -18.01 -10.23
N GLU A 388 -29.80 -16.87 -10.87
CA GLU A 388 -28.88 -15.72 -10.95
C GLU A 388 -28.46 -15.35 -9.51
N LYS A 389 -27.17 -15.50 -9.19
CA LYS A 389 -26.65 -15.05 -7.90
C LYS A 389 -26.67 -13.52 -7.90
N GLU A 390 -27.13 -12.93 -6.80
CA GLU A 390 -27.21 -11.46 -6.66
C GLU A 390 -25.88 -10.77 -7.00
N GLY A 391 -24.74 -11.39 -6.63
CA GLY A 391 -23.40 -10.92 -6.96
C GLY A 391 -23.10 -10.84 -8.46
N ASP A 392 -23.67 -11.73 -9.28
CA ASP A 392 -23.49 -11.70 -10.73
C ASP A 392 -24.21 -10.51 -11.35
N MET A 393 -25.38 -10.13 -10.80
CA MET A 393 -26.09 -8.92 -11.23
C MET A 393 -25.24 -7.67 -10.92
N TRP A 394 -24.74 -7.55 -9.69
CA TRP A 394 -23.88 -6.44 -9.30
C TRP A 394 -22.62 -6.34 -10.14
N LEU A 395 -22.01 -7.47 -10.48
CA LEU A 395 -20.83 -7.52 -11.33
C LEU A 395 -21.16 -7.09 -12.77
N SER A 396 -22.31 -7.53 -13.30
CA SER A 396 -22.78 -7.18 -14.65
C SER A 396 -23.10 -5.68 -14.76
N ASP A 397 -23.74 -5.10 -13.75
CA ASP A 397 -24.01 -3.66 -13.68
C ASP A 397 -22.71 -2.85 -13.64
N LEU A 398 -21.71 -3.33 -12.88
CA LEU A 398 -20.39 -2.72 -12.82
C LEU A 398 -19.65 -2.81 -14.17
N GLU A 399 -19.68 -3.98 -14.82
CA GLU A 399 -19.09 -4.19 -16.14
C GLU A 399 -19.69 -3.22 -17.16
N ALA A 400 -21.03 -3.14 -17.24
CA ALA A 400 -21.73 -2.22 -18.12
C ALA A 400 -21.36 -0.76 -17.86
N SER A 401 -21.30 -0.35 -16.58
CA SER A 401 -20.88 1.00 -16.20
C SER A 401 -19.47 1.33 -16.69
N TRP A 402 -18.57 0.35 -16.73
CA TRP A 402 -17.16 0.58 -17.02
C TRP A 402 -16.84 0.46 -18.51
N GLU A 403 -17.58 -0.36 -19.24
CA GLU A 403 -17.59 -0.36 -20.69
C GLU A 403 -18.01 1.02 -21.25
N GLU A 404 -19.00 1.67 -20.65
CA GLU A 404 -19.41 3.05 -21.01
C GLU A 404 -18.23 4.03 -20.94
N HIS A 405 -17.28 3.77 -20.03
CA HIS A 405 -16.12 4.59 -19.80
C HIS A 405 -14.88 4.17 -20.61
N ASN A 406 -14.97 3.16 -21.48
CA ASN A 406 -13.84 2.55 -22.19
C ASN A 406 -12.74 2.07 -21.22
N VAL A 407 -13.14 1.37 -20.16
CA VAL A 407 -12.23 0.63 -19.27
C VAL A 407 -12.31 -0.84 -19.66
N GLU A 408 -11.15 -1.49 -19.79
CA GLU A 408 -11.14 -2.93 -20.08
C GLU A 408 -11.59 -3.69 -18.82
N PHE A 409 -12.73 -4.37 -18.91
CA PHE A 409 -13.20 -5.29 -17.88
C PHE A 409 -12.83 -6.72 -18.25
N GLN A 410 -12.24 -7.46 -17.31
CA GLN A 410 -11.92 -8.87 -17.50
C GLN A 410 -12.47 -9.71 -16.35
N CYS A 411 -13.40 -10.60 -16.70
CA CYS A 411 -13.83 -11.71 -15.87
C CYS A 411 -12.86 -12.89 -16.06
N VAL A 412 -12.14 -13.26 -15.00
CA VAL A 412 -11.24 -14.42 -15.02
C VAL A 412 -11.91 -15.56 -14.26
N ALA A 413 -12.36 -16.58 -15.00
CA ALA A 413 -12.96 -17.80 -14.47
C ALA A 413 -11.95 -18.71 -13.77
#